data_AF-A0A7X4IVQ2-F1
#
_entry.id   AF-A0A7X4IVQ2-F1
#
_cell.length_a   1.000
_cell.length_b   1.000
_cell.length_c   1.000
_cell.angle_alpha   90.00
_cell.angle_beta   90.00
_cell.angle_gamma   90.00
#
_symmetry.space_group_name_H-M   'P 1'
#
loop_
_entity.id
_entity.type
_entity.pdbx_description
1 polymer ?
#
loop_
_entity_poly.entity_id
_entity_poly.type
_entity_poly.pdbx_seq_one_letter_code
_entity_poly.pdbx_strand_id
1 'polypeptide(L)'
;MPDRCPTFPGCRKRSFRQARPRFRPTSGGCPAPGRSTLITSAPKSAIKGVALFEEDVCLVGAAKLVGETGASVTLEKALSYPLLLPGRDHVLRGMIDRVALFRNHPIEVRHECLSLHSLYCGLEQGIGATLISKFSALPLWRQGKVACRRVVKPNVTRRLFVATSAERPVTNAQNVVIEQAMACIRASVASKEWPDTRMVAPEERS
;
A
#
# COMPACT_ATOMS: atom_id res chain seq x y z
N MET A 1 -48.20 33.83 9.25
CA MET A 1 -47.41 34.93 8.65
C MET A 1 -45.94 34.61 8.85
N PRO A 2 -45.11 34.57 7.78
CA PRO A 2 -43.71 34.18 7.85
C PRO A 2 -42.80 35.41 7.93
N ASP A 3 -41.78 35.36 8.78
CA ASP A 3 -40.70 36.34 8.75
C ASP A 3 -39.60 35.91 7.79
N ARG A 4 -39.32 36.80 6.85
CA ARG A 4 -38.37 36.68 5.75
C ARG A 4 -37.00 37.16 6.20
N CYS A 5 -35.99 36.34 5.99
CA CYS A 5 -34.59 36.75 6.02
C CYS A 5 -34.24 37.44 4.68
N PRO A 6 -33.57 38.60 4.67
CA PRO A 6 -33.36 39.39 3.45
C PRO A 6 -32.30 38.79 2.52
N THR A 7 -32.62 38.80 1.23
CA THR A 7 -31.78 38.40 0.10
C THR A 7 -30.71 39.44 -0.21
N PHE A 8 -29.43 39.04 -0.23
CA PHE A 8 -28.35 39.82 -0.86
C PHE A 8 -28.21 39.44 -2.35
N PRO A 9 -28.23 40.41 -3.28
CA PRO A 9 -28.04 40.17 -4.71
C PRO A 9 -26.55 40.17 -5.07
N GLY A 10 -26.06 39.10 -5.71
CA GLY A 10 -24.68 39.12 -6.23
C GLY A 10 -24.04 37.81 -6.66
N CYS A 11 -24.65 36.64 -6.42
CA CYS A 11 -24.01 35.36 -6.77
C CYS A 11 -24.36 34.92 -8.20
N ARG A 12 -23.59 35.39 -9.20
CA ARG A 12 -23.64 34.84 -10.56
C ARG A 12 -23.24 33.37 -10.52
N LYS A 13 -24.18 32.47 -10.78
CA LYS A 13 -23.93 31.04 -11.02
C LYS A 13 -23.01 30.88 -12.24
N ARG A 14 -21.72 30.64 -12.05
CA ARG A 14 -20.88 30.02 -13.08
C ARG A 14 -21.09 28.52 -13.01
N SER A 15 -21.77 27.97 -14.01
CA SER A 15 -21.84 26.54 -14.24
C SER A 15 -20.45 26.03 -14.62
N PHE A 16 -19.72 25.43 -13.69
CA PHE A 16 -18.54 24.65 -14.02
C PHE A 16 -19.02 23.26 -14.48
N ARG A 17 -19.23 23.12 -15.80
CA ARG A 17 -19.22 21.80 -16.45
C ARG A 17 -17.80 21.26 -16.33
N GLN A 18 -17.53 20.45 -15.31
CA GLN A 18 -16.29 19.68 -15.29
C GLN A 18 -16.38 18.59 -16.35
N ALA A 19 -15.51 18.71 -17.36
CA ALA A 19 -15.27 17.68 -18.34
C ALA A 19 -14.77 16.41 -17.65
N ARG A 20 -15.47 15.29 -17.85
CA ARG A 20 -15.02 13.96 -17.42
C ARG A 20 -13.75 13.63 -18.22
N PRO A 21 -12.58 13.37 -17.58
CA PRO A 21 -11.44 12.88 -18.32
C PRO A 21 -11.77 11.46 -18.82
N ARG A 22 -11.81 11.28 -20.14
CA ARG A 22 -11.86 9.95 -20.77
C ARG A 22 -10.53 9.25 -20.48
N PHE A 23 -10.53 8.40 -19.45
CA PHE A 23 -9.41 7.51 -19.16
C PHE A 23 -9.40 6.40 -20.23
N ARG A 24 -8.46 6.47 -21.18
CA ARG A 24 -8.18 5.35 -22.08
C ARG A 24 -7.48 4.25 -21.26
N PRO A 25 -8.01 3.02 -21.19
CA PRO A 25 -7.28 1.92 -20.60
C PRO A 25 -6.06 1.61 -21.48
N THR A 26 -4.85 1.83 -20.95
CA THR A 26 -3.62 1.35 -21.58
C THR A 26 -3.60 -0.17 -21.51
N SER A 27 -3.44 -0.81 -22.66
CA SER A 27 -3.35 -2.26 -22.86
C SER A 27 -2.36 -2.91 -21.89
N GLY A 28 -2.91 -3.55 -20.86
CA GLY A 28 -2.26 -4.51 -19.97
C GLY A 28 -3.33 -5.52 -19.60
N GLY A 29 -3.04 -6.81 -19.78
CA GLY A 29 -4.01 -7.90 -19.83
C GLY A 29 -5.10 -7.87 -18.76
N CYS A 30 -6.30 -8.26 -19.17
CA CYS A 30 -7.48 -8.40 -18.32
C CYS A 30 -7.17 -9.35 -17.15
N PRO A 31 -7.24 -8.94 -15.87
CA PRO A 31 -7.26 -9.89 -14.78
C PRO A 31 -8.59 -10.66 -14.81
N ALA A 32 -8.51 -11.97 -14.57
CA ALA A 32 -9.66 -12.87 -14.54
C ALA A 32 -10.83 -12.32 -13.68
N PRO A 33 -12.09 -12.58 -14.07
CA PRO A 33 -13.25 -11.99 -13.40
C PRO A 33 -13.35 -12.50 -11.96
N GLY A 34 -13.32 -11.58 -10.98
CA GLY A 34 -13.64 -11.88 -9.57
C GLY A 34 -12.63 -11.43 -8.51
N ARG A 35 -11.45 -10.90 -8.87
CA ARG A 35 -10.49 -10.34 -7.90
C ARG A 35 -10.17 -8.88 -8.23
N SER A 36 -10.79 -7.95 -7.50
CA SER A 36 -10.25 -6.60 -7.39
C SER A 36 -8.97 -6.69 -6.56
N THR A 37 -7.81 -6.74 -7.22
CA THR A 37 -6.51 -6.66 -6.57
C THR A 37 -5.98 -5.25 -6.76
N LEU A 38 -5.57 -4.61 -5.67
CA LEU A 38 -4.98 -3.28 -5.73
C LEU A 38 -3.46 -3.43 -5.73
N ILE A 39 -2.80 -2.91 -6.75
CA ILE A 39 -1.35 -2.99 -6.94
C ILE A 39 -0.77 -1.60 -6.74
N THR A 40 0.34 -1.49 -5.99
CA THR A 40 1.12 -0.25 -5.90
C THR A 40 1.65 0.16 -7.28
N SER A 41 1.58 1.44 -7.62
CA SER A 41 1.92 1.93 -8.96
C SER A 41 3.38 1.66 -9.33
N ALA A 42 3.62 1.39 -10.61
CA ALA A 42 4.95 1.25 -11.18
C ALA A 42 5.79 2.54 -11.08
N PRO A 43 7.13 2.44 -11.19
CA PRO A 43 8.00 3.61 -11.31
C PRO A 43 7.59 4.54 -12.48
N LYS A 44 7.88 5.83 -12.34
CA LYS A 44 7.64 6.87 -13.37
C LYS A 44 8.70 6.80 -14.48
N SER A 45 8.44 7.39 -15.64
CA SER A 45 9.27 7.32 -16.87
C SER A 45 10.76 7.70 -16.73
N ALA A 46 11.15 8.40 -15.66
CA ALA A 46 12.55 8.71 -15.38
C ALA A 46 13.32 7.55 -14.69
N ILE A 47 12.64 6.42 -14.44
CA ILE A 47 13.14 5.28 -13.66
C ILE A 47 12.87 3.97 -14.41
N LYS A 48 13.92 3.21 -14.70
CA LYS A 48 13.81 1.81 -15.15
C LYS A 48 13.59 0.91 -13.93
N GLY A 49 12.57 0.07 -13.97
CA GLY A 49 12.24 -0.85 -12.87
C GLY A 49 12.31 -2.31 -13.30
N VAL A 50 12.91 -3.16 -12.46
CA VAL A 50 12.84 -4.63 -12.58
C VAL A 50 12.08 -5.19 -11.39
N ALA A 51 10.96 -5.86 -11.64
CA ALA A 51 10.15 -6.49 -10.60
C ALA A 51 10.91 -7.66 -9.94
N LEU A 52 10.80 -7.76 -8.61
CA LEU A 52 11.41 -8.85 -7.83
C LEU A 52 10.36 -9.83 -7.33
N PHE A 53 9.45 -9.34 -6.49
CA PHE A 53 8.41 -10.14 -5.89
C PHE A 53 7.19 -9.29 -5.54
N GLU A 54 6.10 -9.97 -5.28
CA GLU A 54 4.85 -9.43 -4.77
C GLU A 54 4.55 -9.99 -3.39
N GLU A 55 3.78 -9.24 -2.64
CA GLU A 55 3.30 -9.63 -1.33
C GLU A 55 1.95 -9.01 -1.02
N ASP A 56 1.21 -9.64 -0.13
CA ASP A 56 -0.09 -9.16 0.33
C ASP A 56 0.11 -8.20 1.51
N VAL A 57 -0.75 -7.18 1.57
CA VAL A 57 -0.87 -6.31 2.74
C VAL A 57 -1.63 -7.06 3.83
N CYS A 58 -1.13 -6.92 5.06
CA CYS A 58 -1.71 -7.49 6.26
C CYS A 58 -2.14 -6.36 7.21
N LEU A 59 -3.18 -6.63 7.99
CA LEU A 59 -3.42 -5.94 9.25
C LEU A 59 -2.41 -6.47 10.27
N VAL A 60 -1.63 -5.56 10.85
CA VAL A 60 -0.57 -5.87 11.82
C VAL A 60 -0.83 -5.12 13.10
N GLY A 61 -0.75 -5.80 14.24
CA GLY A 61 -0.93 -5.20 15.57
C GLY A 61 -0.78 -6.23 16.66
N ALA A 62 -0.88 -5.80 17.93
CA ALA A 62 -0.88 -6.72 19.06
C ALA A 62 -2.02 -7.75 18.93
N ALA A 63 -1.76 -9.03 19.24
CA ALA A 63 -2.75 -10.10 19.09
C ALA A 63 -4.04 -9.83 19.88
N LYS A 64 -3.94 -9.20 21.06
CA LYS A 64 -5.09 -8.77 21.86
C LYS A 64 -5.99 -7.76 21.15
N LEU A 65 -5.43 -6.94 20.26
CA LEU A 65 -6.16 -5.92 19.51
C LEU A 65 -6.69 -6.49 18.19
N VAL A 66 -5.83 -7.09 17.39
CA VAL A 66 -6.18 -7.50 16.02
C VAL A 66 -6.65 -8.94 15.91
N GLY A 67 -6.56 -9.74 16.98
CA GLY A 67 -6.81 -11.17 16.97
C GLY A 67 -5.59 -11.99 16.53
N GLU A 68 -5.73 -13.31 16.56
CA GLU A 68 -4.65 -14.26 16.27
C GLU A 68 -4.17 -14.25 14.81
N THR A 69 -2.91 -14.67 14.62
CA THR A 69 -2.31 -14.83 13.29
C THR A 69 -3.01 -15.96 12.51
N GLY A 70 -3.18 -15.79 11.20
CA GLY A 70 -3.73 -16.81 10.30
C GLY A 70 -5.18 -16.56 9.87
N ALA A 71 -5.95 -15.80 10.64
CA ALA A 71 -7.29 -15.37 10.23
C ALA A 71 -7.19 -14.17 9.26
N SER A 72 -7.75 -14.28 8.05
CA SER A 72 -7.87 -13.13 7.16
C SER A 72 -8.83 -12.06 7.72
N VAL A 73 -8.70 -10.83 7.24
CA VAL A 73 -9.59 -9.71 7.59
C VAL A 73 -10.05 -9.00 6.32
N THR A 74 -11.31 -8.56 6.26
CA THR A 74 -11.73 -7.72 5.13
C THR A 74 -11.03 -6.37 5.20
N LEU A 75 -10.79 -5.72 4.07
CA LEU A 75 -10.20 -4.38 4.11
C LEU A 75 -11.07 -3.40 4.91
N GLU A 76 -12.40 -3.41 4.72
CA GLU A 76 -13.33 -2.59 5.50
C GLU A 76 -13.15 -2.80 7.00
N LYS A 77 -13.09 -4.07 7.45
CA LYS A 77 -12.86 -4.38 8.86
C LYS A 77 -11.47 -3.93 9.32
N ALA A 78 -10.47 -4.02 8.46
CA ALA A 78 -9.12 -3.57 8.78
C ALA A 78 -9.04 -2.03 8.93
N LEU A 79 -9.82 -1.29 8.14
CA LEU A 79 -9.91 0.17 8.21
C LEU A 79 -10.64 0.69 9.46
N SER A 80 -11.44 -0.16 10.12
CA SER A 80 -12.13 0.17 11.37
C SER A 80 -11.29 -0.04 12.63
N TYR A 81 -10.01 -0.39 12.51
CA TYR A 81 -9.10 -0.46 13.65
C TYR A 81 -8.48 0.92 13.91
N PRO A 82 -7.97 1.19 15.12
CA PRO A 82 -7.20 2.39 15.37
C PRO A 82 -5.86 2.34 14.63
N LEU A 83 -5.79 2.95 13.44
CA LEU A 83 -4.66 2.78 12.54
C LEU A 83 -3.52 3.77 12.84
N LEU A 84 -2.31 3.22 12.92
CA LEU A 84 -1.02 3.88 12.88
C LEU A 84 -0.57 3.89 11.41
N LEU A 85 -0.74 5.02 10.73
CA LEU A 85 -0.44 5.14 9.29
C LEU A 85 0.72 6.08 9.03
N PRO A 86 1.47 5.90 7.93
CA PRO A 86 2.41 6.92 7.50
C PRO A 86 1.68 8.21 7.09
N GLY A 87 2.44 9.30 7.02
CA GLY A 87 1.95 10.59 6.53
C GLY A 87 1.32 10.49 5.13
N ARG A 88 0.47 11.45 4.81
CA ARG A 88 -0.36 11.45 3.57
C ARG A 88 0.42 11.35 2.27
N ASP A 89 1.67 11.80 2.25
CA ASP A 89 2.53 11.76 1.08
C ASP A 89 3.08 10.35 0.77
N HIS A 90 2.93 9.40 1.70
CA HIS A 90 3.40 8.05 1.52
C HIS A 90 2.51 7.26 0.55
N VAL A 91 3.09 6.58 -0.44
CA VAL A 91 2.36 5.84 -1.49
C VAL A 91 1.32 4.87 -0.92
N LEU A 92 1.70 4.12 0.12
CA LEU A 92 0.78 3.21 0.83
C LEU A 92 -0.45 3.94 1.42
N ARG A 93 -0.27 5.14 2.00
CA ARG A 93 -1.37 5.92 2.56
C ARG A 93 -2.30 6.38 1.45
N GLY A 94 -1.76 6.86 0.33
CA GLY A 94 -2.56 7.20 -0.85
C GLY A 94 -3.33 6.01 -1.43
N MET A 95 -2.76 4.79 -1.38
CA MET A 95 -3.49 3.58 -1.75
C MET A 95 -4.66 3.33 -0.79
N ILE A 96 -4.40 3.29 0.52
CA ILE A 96 -5.42 3.05 1.55
C ILE A 96 -6.55 4.07 1.45
N ASP A 97 -6.21 5.36 1.37
CA ASP A 97 -7.16 6.48 1.25
C ASP A 97 -8.07 6.31 0.02
N ARG A 98 -7.50 5.90 -1.13
CA ARG A 98 -8.28 5.66 -2.36
C ARG A 98 -9.31 4.55 -2.17
N VAL A 99 -8.96 3.47 -1.47
CA VAL A 99 -9.89 2.36 -1.28
C VAL A 99 -10.98 2.70 -0.29
N ALA A 100 -10.61 3.36 0.82
CA ALA A 100 -11.53 3.87 1.81
C ALA A 100 -12.56 4.79 1.16
N LEU A 101 -12.10 5.74 0.32
CA LEU A 101 -12.95 6.63 -0.45
C LEU A 101 -13.87 5.87 -1.41
N PHE A 102 -13.34 4.91 -2.18
CA PHE A 102 -14.13 4.11 -3.12
C PHE A 102 -15.25 3.32 -2.43
N ARG A 103 -15.04 2.91 -1.18
CA ARG A 103 -16.02 2.16 -0.38
C ARG A 103 -16.87 3.02 0.56
N ASN A 104 -16.70 4.34 0.52
CA ASN A 104 -17.35 5.27 1.43
C ASN A 104 -17.15 4.87 2.92
N HIS A 105 -15.96 4.37 3.25
CA HIS A 105 -15.60 3.93 4.60
C HIS A 105 -14.54 4.89 5.17
N PRO A 106 -14.82 5.61 6.26
CA PRO A 106 -13.84 6.50 6.87
C PRO A 106 -12.69 5.69 7.48
N ILE A 107 -11.49 6.26 7.48
CA ILE A 107 -10.31 5.66 8.10
C ILE A 107 -10.15 6.27 9.48
N GLU A 108 -10.10 5.42 10.52
CA GLU A 108 -9.75 5.87 11.87
C GLU A 108 -8.22 5.97 11.99
N VAL A 109 -7.67 7.14 11.66
CA VAL A 109 -6.24 7.42 11.85
C VAL A 109 -6.02 7.86 13.29
N ARG A 110 -5.43 6.98 14.11
CA ARG A 110 -5.10 7.29 15.50
C ARG A 110 -3.85 8.17 15.59
N HIS A 111 -2.78 7.77 14.91
CA HIS A 111 -1.54 8.55 14.84
C HIS A 111 -0.89 8.42 13.46
N GLU A 112 -0.24 9.50 13.02
CA GLU A 112 0.66 9.45 11.88
C GLU A 112 2.07 9.08 12.36
N CYS A 113 2.59 7.96 11.88
CA CYS A 113 3.92 7.45 12.20
C CYS A 113 4.87 7.75 11.04
N LEU A 114 5.76 8.73 11.21
CA LEU A 114 6.69 9.17 10.15
C LEU A 114 7.96 8.33 10.05
N SER A 115 8.14 7.33 10.93
CA SER A 115 9.24 6.38 10.86
C SER A 115 8.78 4.96 11.19
N LEU A 116 9.46 3.96 10.61
CA LEU A 116 9.25 2.56 10.98
C LEU A 116 9.50 2.31 12.46
N HIS A 117 10.46 3.02 13.06
CA HIS A 117 10.73 2.90 14.49
C HIS A 117 9.52 3.31 15.34
N SER A 118 8.96 4.51 15.08
CA SER A 118 7.76 4.99 15.79
C SER A 118 6.56 4.07 15.60
N LEU A 119 6.40 3.51 14.38
CA LEU A 119 5.38 2.52 14.09
C LEU A 119 5.57 1.26 14.94
N TYR A 120 6.79 0.72 15.00
CA TYR A 120 7.08 -0.50 15.75
C TYR A 120 6.81 -0.32 17.24
N CYS A 121 7.29 0.78 17.83
CA CYS A 121 7.01 1.08 19.25
C CYS A 121 5.51 1.14 19.52
N GLY A 122 4.74 1.79 18.64
CA GLY A 122 3.28 1.87 18.77
C GLY A 122 2.58 0.50 18.66
N LEU A 123 3.05 -0.37 17.77
CA LEU A 123 2.52 -1.73 17.61
C LEU A 123 2.84 -2.61 18.83
N GLU A 124 4.08 -2.57 19.31
CA GLU A 124 4.53 -3.34 20.49
C GLU A 124 3.78 -2.94 21.76
N GLN A 125 3.51 -1.64 21.92
CA GLN A 125 2.74 -1.12 23.05
C GLN A 125 1.22 -1.34 22.90
N GLY A 126 0.75 -1.88 21.77
CA GLY A 126 -0.67 -2.09 21.51
C GLY A 126 -1.46 -0.80 21.33
N ILE A 127 -0.79 0.33 21.03
CA ILE A 127 -1.44 1.63 20.82
C ILE A 127 -2.35 1.60 19.59
N GLY A 128 -2.08 0.75 18.62
CA GLY A 128 -2.94 0.60 17.44
C GLY A 128 -2.53 -0.55 16.53
N ALA A 129 -3.09 -0.54 15.33
CA ALA A 129 -2.77 -1.48 14.26
C ALA A 129 -2.27 -0.73 13.03
N THR A 130 -1.74 -1.43 12.03
CA THR A 130 -1.30 -0.82 10.77
C THR A 130 -1.56 -1.76 9.59
N LEU A 131 -1.39 -1.23 8.38
CA LEU A 131 -1.59 -1.95 7.12
C LEU A 131 -0.27 -2.03 6.35
N ILE A 132 0.52 -3.05 6.61
CA ILE A 132 1.81 -3.31 5.96
C ILE A 132 1.92 -4.78 5.59
N SER A 133 2.90 -5.17 4.76
CA SER A 133 3.11 -6.59 4.51
C SER A 133 3.72 -7.29 5.73
N LYS A 134 3.57 -8.62 5.78
CA LYS A 134 4.20 -9.43 6.81
C LYS A 134 5.73 -9.37 6.76
N PHE A 135 6.32 -9.23 5.58
CA PHE A 135 7.77 -8.98 5.45
C PHE A 135 8.20 -7.70 6.17
N SER A 136 7.45 -6.61 6.02
CA SER A 136 7.72 -5.39 6.77
C SER A 136 7.54 -5.56 8.28
N ALA A 137 6.62 -6.42 8.73
CA ALA A 137 6.42 -6.71 10.15
C ALA A 137 7.37 -7.81 10.70
N LEU A 138 8.24 -8.38 9.86
CA LEU A 138 8.99 -9.61 10.15
C LEU A 138 9.76 -9.58 11.48
N PRO A 139 10.46 -8.48 11.87
CA PRO A 139 11.17 -8.44 13.15
C PRO A 139 10.23 -8.63 14.36
N LEU A 140 9.10 -7.94 14.38
CA LEU A 140 8.12 -8.01 15.46
C LEU A 140 7.34 -9.32 15.44
N TRP A 141 7.00 -9.79 14.24
CA TRP A 141 6.24 -11.02 14.06
C TRP A 141 7.05 -12.25 14.49
N ARG A 142 8.35 -12.32 14.14
CA ARG A 142 9.24 -13.39 14.59
C ARG A 142 9.42 -13.42 16.11
N GLN A 143 9.34 -12.27 16.76
CA GLN A 143 9.41 -12.14 18.23
C GLN A 143 8.06 -12.41 18.91
N GLY A 144 6.99 -12.70 18.16
CA GLY A 144 5.65 -12.92 18.70
C GLY A 144 4.99 -11.65 19.28
N LYS A 145 5.56 -10.46 19.02
CA LYS A 145 5.04 -9.20 19.55
C LYS A 145 3.79 -8.69 18.82
N VAL A 146 3.63 -9.09 17.55
CA VAL A 146 2.48 -8.71 16.72
C VAL A 146 1.90 -9.92 16.01
N ALA A 147 0.58 -9.89 15.80
CA ALA A 147 -0.11 -10.78 14.89
C ALA A 147 -0.22 -10.15 13.49
N CYS A 148 -0.22 -11.00 12.46
CA CYS A 148 -0.38 -10.58 11.07
C CYS A 148 -1.60 -11.27 10.46
N ARG A 149 -2.57 -10.48 10.01
CA ARG A 149 -3.82 -10.96 9.40
C ARG A 149 -3.92 -10.45 7.97
N ARG A 150 -3.91 -11.38 7.00
CA ARG A 150 -3.96 -11.03 5.57
C ARG A 150 -5.24 -10.27 5.23
N VAL A 151 -5.11 -9.15 4.52
CA VAL A 151 -6.26 -8.36 4.07
C VAL A 151 -6.86 -8.98 2.82
N VAL A 152 -8.17 -9.21 2.83
CA VAL A 152 -8.93 -9.78 1.72
C VAL A 152 -10.13 -8.90 1.39
N LYS A 153 -10.75 -9.14 0.22
CA LYS A 153 -11.99 -8.47 -0.22
C LYS A 153 -11.96 -6.94 -0.05
N PRO A 154 -11.18 -6.21 -0.88
CA PRO A 154 -10.28 -6.68 -1.93
C PRO A 154 -8.94 -7.15 -1.36
N ASN A 155 -8.23 -7.99 -2.10
CA ASN A 155 -6.83 -8.23 -1.78
C ASN A 155 -6.03 -6.95 -2.14
N VAL A 156 -5.16 -6.52 -1.25
CA VAL A 156 -4.23 -5.42 -1.51
C VAL A 156 -2.84 -6.03 -1.62
N THR A 157 -2.24 -5.91 -2.79
CA THR A 157 -0.91 -6.45 -3.07
C THR A 157 0.07 -5.32 -3.35
N ARG A 158 1.31 -5.46 -2.93
CA ARG A 158 2.39 -4.57 -3.34
C ARG A 158 3.46 -5.38 -4.08
N ARG A 159 4.06 -4.74 -5.08
CA ARG A 159 5.15 -5.30 -5.87
C ARG A 159 6.42 -4.51 -5.55
N LEU A 160 7.52 -5.19 -5.32
CA LEU A 160 8.82 -4.59 -5.07
C LEU A 160 9.68 -4.65 -6.33
N PHE A 161 10.44 -3.58 -6.55
CA PHE A 161 11.25 -3.36 -7.73
C PHE A 161 12.66 -2.95 -7.33
N VAL A 162 13.66 -3.36 -8.12
CA VAL A 162 14.91 -2.61 -8.20
C VAL A 162 14.71 -1.50 -9.22
N ALA A 163 15.10 -0.29 -8.84
CA ALA A 163 14.92 0.91 -9.63
C ALA A 163 16.28 1.54 -9.96
N THR A 164 16.49 1.86 -11.24
CA THR A 164 17.66 2.63 -11.72
C THR A 164 17.19 3.86 -12.49
N SER A 165 18.06 4.86 -12.61
CA SER A 165 17.76 6.04 -13.43
C SER A 165 17.67 5.65 -14.90
N ALA A 166 16.61 6.06 -15.59
CA ALA A 166 16.50 5.89 -17.04
C ALA A 166 17.36 6.91 -17.81
N GLU A 167 17.75 8.01 -17.16
CA GLU A 167 18.49 9.13 -17.76
C GLU A 167 20.01 8.96 -17.69
N ARG A 168 20.50 8.07 -16.83
CA ARG A 168 21.94 7.85 -16.60
C ARG A 168 22.30 6.39 -16.88
N PRO A 169 23.31 6.13 -17.71
CA PRO A 169 23.82 4.78 -17.90
C PRO A 169 24.26 4.17 -16.57
N VAL A 170 23.90 2.91 -16.34
CA VAL A 170 24.34 2.16 -15.17
C VAL A 170 25.81 1.78 -15.37
N THR A 171 26.67 2.10 -14.41
CA THR A 171 28.09 1.75 -14.48
C THR A 171 28.30 0.25 -14.27
N ASN A 172 29.45 -0.29 -14.67
CA ASN A 172 29.76 -1.70 -14.44
C ASN A 172 29.72 -2.06 -12.93
N ALA A 173 30.28 -1.19 -12.08
CA ALA A 173 30.23 -1.40 -10.63
C ALA A 173 28.79 -1.40 -10.10
N GLN A 174 27.92 -0.52 -10.59
CA GLN A 174 26.50 -0.52 -10.22
C GLN A 174 25.79 -1.80 -10.67
N ASN A 175 26.05 -2.27 -11.89
CA ASN A 175 25.47 -3.53 -12.40
C ASN A 175 25.82 -4.70 -11.49
N VAL A 176 27.10 -4.85 -11.13
CA VAL A 176 27.56 -5.94 -10.24
C VAL A 176 26.84 -5.87 -8.88
N VAL A 177 26.69 -4.68 -8.30
CA VAL A 177 25.97 -4.50 -7.02
C VAL A 177 24.49 -4.83 -7.17
N ILE A 178 23.85 -4.39 -8.25
CA ILE A 178 22.43 -4.65 -8.53
C ILE A 178 22.21 -6.15 -8.70
N GLU A 179 23.02 -6.83 -9.51
CA GLU A 179 22.93 -8.26 -9.73
C GLU A 179 23.11 -9.04 -8.43
N GLN A 180 24.12 -8.68 -7.62
CA GLN A 180 24.36 -9.33 -6.35
C GLN A 180 23.21 -9.10 -5.35
N ALA A 181 22.68 -7.87 -5.27
CA ALA A 181 21.54 -7.56 -4.42
C ALA A 181 20.29 -8.36 -4.85
N MET A 182 20.03 -8.43 -6.17
CA MET A 182 18.93 -9.22 -6.71
C MET A 182 19.10 -10.71 -6.45
N ALA A 183 20.32 -11.24 -6.54
CA ALA A 183 20.63 -12.63 -6.21
C ALA A 183 20.33 -12.94 -4.74
N CYS A 184 20.78 -12.09 -3.80
CA CYS A 184 20.49 -12.23 -2.38
C CYS A 184 18.98 -12.18 -2.10
N ILE A 185 18.26 -11.24 -2.71
CA ILE A 185 16.80 -11.12 -2.54
C ILE A 185 16.09 -12.38 -3.04
N ARG A 186 16.45 -12.86 -4.24
CA ARG A 186 15.88 -14.09 -4.81
C ARG A 186 16.14 -15.30 -3.91
N ALA A 187 17.34 -15.40 -3.34
CA ALA A 187 17.70 -16.47 -2.41
C ALA A 187 16.84 -16.43 -1.14
N SER A 188 16.66 -15.26 -0.51
CA SER A 188 15.81 -15.13 0.69
C SER A 188 14.32 -15.40 0.43
N VAL A 189 13.83 -15.07 -0.77
CA VAL A 189 12.45 -15.43 -1.17
C VAL A 189 12.34 -16.94 -1.40
N ALA A 190 13.31 -17.55 -2.11
CA ALA A 190 13.31 -18.98 -2.40
C ALA A 190 13.46 -19.84 -1.12
N SER A 191 14.28 -19.40 -0.15
CA SER A 191 14.44 -20.07 1.15
C SER A 191 13.25 -19.88 2.09
N LYS A 192 12.23 -19.09 1.71
CA LYS A 192 11.07 -18.70 2.53
C LYS A 192 11.44 -17.99 3.83
N GLU A 193 12.63 -17.42 3.92
CA GLU A 193 13.00 -16.52 5.02
C GLU A 193 12.05 -15.31 5.06
N TRP A 194 11.58 -14.87 3.89
CA TRP A 194 10.63 -13.77 3.73
C TRP A 194 9.23 -14.35 3.46
N PRO A 195 8.39 -14.46 4.52
CA PRO A 195 7.14 -15.19 4.44
C PRO A 195 6.13 -14.47 3.54
N ASP A 196 5.25 -15.25 2.90
CA ASP A 196 4.12 -14.76 2.10
C ASP A 196 4.51 -13.88 0.90
N THR A 197 5.77 -13.97 0.46
CA THR A 197 6.29 -13.36 -0.77
C THR A 197 6.11 -14.31 -1.96
N ARG A 198 5.91 -13.74 -3.15
CA ARG A 198 5.76 -14.49 -4.41
C ARG A 198 6.65 -13.87 -5.47
N MET A 199 7.55 -14.66 -6.04
CA MET A 199 8.38 -14.21 -7.16
C MET A 199 7.52 -13.75 -8.33
N VAL A 200 7.89 -12.63 -8.93
CA VAL A 200 7.29 -12.14 -10.17
C VAL A 200 8.30 -12.37 -11.28
N ALA A 201 7.82 -12.74 -12.47
CA ALA A 201 8.68 -12.77 -13.64
C ALA A 201 9.29 -11.36 -13.86
N PRO A 202 10.55 -11.25 -14.31
CA PRO A 202 11.14 -9.96 -14.60
C PRO A 202 10.37 -9.30 -15.75
N GLU A 203 9.45 -8.41 -15.42
CA GLU A 203 8.86 -7.47 -16.35
C GLU A 203 9.78 -6.24 -16.40
N GLU A 204 10.59 -6.12 -17.44
CA GLU A 204 11.26 -4.86 -17.77
C GLU A 204 10.21 -3.91 -18.36
N ARG A 205 10.01 -2.77 -17.71
CA ARG A 205 9.10 -1.74 -18.24
C ARG A 205 9.84 -0.40 -18.30
N SER A 206 10.07 0.02 -19.54
CA SER A 206 10.66 1.30 -19.96
C SER A 206 9.73 2.47 -19.72
#